data_AF-A9T654-F1
#
_entry.id   AF-A9T654-F1
#
_cell.length_a   1.000
_cell.length_b   1.000
_cell.length_c   1.000
_cell.angle_alpha   90.00
_cell.angle_beta   90.00
_cell.angle_gamma   90.00
#
_symmetry.space_group_name_H-M   'P 1'
#
loop_
_entity.id
_entity.type
_entity.pdbx_description
1 polymer ?
#
loop_
_entity_poly.entity_id
_entity_poly.type
_entity_poly.pdbx_seq_one_letter_code
_entity_poly.pdbx_strand_id
1 'polypeptide(L)'
;MGRLWGWESDSAGRALVFAAAILRVGLIVYGDWQDAHMEVPYTDIDYTVFSDASRLIVEGKSPFDRDTYRYSPLLALILVPNIVLHRCWGKVLFAAADLLVGILISQVLRLRGVADNVQVVCAALWFFNPFTFAVATRGNCEALVCVVILWILKCLMTGRLAQAAIWFGVVVHFRIYPVIYALPIIFFLDEDYPSVAARISKYKLDSEGLMGWLNPERLTFGLVSGGTFFALTGICYCFYGMEFLQEALLYHFMRTDPRHNFSIYFYYVYLHHSLGFTLLERVLAFVPQMGVQSVIANYFAKDLPFCFFAQTVAFVAFNKVITAQYFVWFFCLLPVIIPASRLSWKKGALCMGVWTAAQVHWLGWAYLLEFRGYNVFFQLWTASLIFFAATVGILGVIVHQHSLCPLFQQGKLVRIRRFPNTKSD
;
A
#
# COMPACT_ATOMS: atom_id res chain seq x y z
N MET A 1 11.37 -30.20 -2.81
CA MET A 1 11.92 -28.94 -3.34
C MET A 1 11.00 -28.45 -4.46
N GLY A 2 10.22 -27.40 -4.21
CA GLY A 2 9.36 -26.81 -5.25
C GLY A 2 10.20 -26.00 -6.25
N ARG A 3 9.78 -25.92 -7.51
CA ARG A 3 10.47 -25.14 -8.54
C ARG A 3 10.73 -23.72 -8.03
N LEU A 4 11.99 -23.27 -8.13
CA LEU A 4 12.40 -21.89 -7.80
C LEU A 4 11.68 -20.84 -8.66
N TRP A 5 11.14 -21.27 -9.81
CA TRP A 5 10.44 -20.46 -10.79
C TRP A 5 9.07 -21.09 -11.12
N GLY A 6 8.05 -20.29 -11.41
CA GLY A 6 6.72 -20.81 -11.77
C GLY A 6 6.34 -20.47 -13.21
N TRP A 7 5.07 -20.20 -13.47
CA TRP A 7 4.56 -19.91 -14.81
C TRP A 7 5.30 -18.75 -15.49
N GLU A 8 5.88 -17.82 -14.72
CA GLU A 8 6.66 -16.70 -15.25
C GLU A 8 7.92 -17.15 -16.01
N SER A 9 8.40 -18.38 -15.74
CA SER A 9 9.55 -18.97 -16.44
C SER A 9 9.18 -19.81 -17.65
N ASP A 10 7.88 -20.02 -17.91
CA ASP A 10 7.41 -20.64 -19.13
C ASP A 10 7.31 -19.59 -20.25
N SER A 11 7.33 -20.01 -21.51
CA SER A 11 7.32 -19.10 -22.67
C SER A 11 6.15 -18.12 -22.66
N ALA A 12 4.95 -18.61 -22.34
CA ALA A 12 3.75 -17.79 -22.25
C ALA A 12 3.81 -16.77 -21.09
N GLY A 13 4.39 -17.16 -19.94
CA GLY A 13 4.53 -16.25 -18.81
C GLY A 13 5.54 -15.14 -19.06
N ARG A 14 6.67 -15.48 -19.68
CA ARG A 14 7.63 -14.47 -20.16
C ARG A 14 7.00 -13.50 -21.15
N ALA A 15 6.18 -14.00 -22.08
CA ALA A 15 5.48 -13.15 -23.04
C ALA A 15 4.51 -12.18 -22.35
N LEU A 16 3.79 -12.62 -21.30
CA LEU A 16 2.89 -11.76 -20.54
C LEU A 16 3.62 -10.63 -19.81
N VAL A 17 4.71 -10.95 -19.10
CA VAL A 17 5.54 -9.96 -18.39
C VAL A 17 6.18 -9.00 -19.40
N PHE A 18 6.64 -9.51 -20.54
CA PHE A 18 7.23 -8.69 -21.60
C PHE A 18 6.21 -7.73 -22.23
N ALA A 19 4.98 -8.20 -22.50
CA ALA A 19 3.90 -7.34 -22.98
C ALA A 19 3.55 -6.23 -21.96
N ALA A 20 3.51 -6.58 -20.68
CA ALA A 20 3.30 -5.62 -19.60
C ALA A 20 4.45 -4.59 -19.52
N ALA A 21 5.70 -5.00 -19.74
CA ALA A 21 6.86 -4.11 -19.78
C ALA A 21 6.83 -3.17 -20.99
N ILE A 22 6.53 -3.68 -22.19
CA ILE A 22 6.37 -2.86 -23.39
C ILE A 22 5.30 -1.78 -23.17
N LEU A 23 4.16 -2.16 -22.60
CA LEU A 23 3.08 -1.21 -22.29
C LEU A 23 3.60 -0.05 -21.40
N ARG A 24 4.35 -0.37 -20.34
CA ARG A 24 4.90 0.66 -19.42
C ARG A 24 5.94 1.55 -20.10
N VAL A 25 6.84 0.97 -20.90
CA VAL A 25 7.80 1.75 -21.68
C VAL A 25 7.08 2.66 -22.66
N GLY A 26 6.08 2.15 -23.37
CA GLY A 26 5.24 2.94 -24.28
C GLY A 26 4.54 4.09 -23.59
N LEU A 27 4.01 3.88 -22.38
CA LEU A 27 3.37 4.94 -21.59
C LEU A 27 4.36 5.97 -21.05
N ILE A 28 5.59 5.59 -20.70
CA ILE A 28 6.63 6.55 -20.31
C ILE A 28 7.00 7.44 -21.49
N VAL A 29 7.19 6.85 -22.69
CA VAL A 29 7.49 7.59 -23.92
C VAL A 29 6.32 8.50 -24.30
N TYR A 30 5.09 7.98 -24.27
CA TYR A 30 3.89 8.78 -24.51
C TYR A 30 3.74 9.89 -23.49
N GLY A 31 4.04 9.63 -22.22
CA GLY A 31 3.99 10.63 -21.15
C GLY A 31 4.92 11.80 -21.41
N ASP A 32 6.17 11.53 -21.81
CA ASP A 32 7.14 12.56 -22.20
C ASP A 32 6.67 13.35 -23.44
N TRP A 33 5.99 12.70 -24.39
CA TRP A 33 5.37 13.40 -25.53
C TRP A 33 4.21 14.29 -25.06
N GLN A 34 3.29 13.76 -24.24
CA GLN A 34 2.14 14.51 -23.73
C GLN A 34 2.59 15.74 -22.94
N ASP A 35 3.58 15.60 -22.05
CA ASP A 35 4.12 16.71 -21.26
C ASP A 35 4.70 17.85 -22.12
N ALA A 36 5.14 17.56 -23.34
CA ALA A 36 5.70 18.55 -24.26
C ALA A 36 4.66 19.19 -25.19
N HIS A 37 3.48 18.57 -25.37
CA HIS A 37 2.51 18.98 -26.41
C HIS A 37 1.11 19.32 -25.87
N MET A 38 0.79 18.97 -24.62
CA MET A 38 -0.54 19.17 -24.04
C MET A 38 -0.48 20.04 -22.80
N GLU A 39 -1.56 20.78 -22.53
CA GLU A 39 -1.67 21.66 -21.36
C GLU A 39 -1.71 20.86 -20.04
N VAL A 40 -2.36 19.70 -20.04
CA VAL A 40 -2.46 18.84 -18.85
C VAL A 40 -1.32 17.81 -18.86
N PRO A 41 -0.38 17.89 -17.90
CA PRO A 41 0.76 16.98 -17.87
C PRO A 41 0.37 15.54 -17.54
N TYR A 42 1.06 14.62 -18.21
CA TYR A 42 1.08 13.22 -17.84
C TYR A 42 1.93 12.99 -16.59
N THR A 43 3.08 13.65 -16.44
CA THR A 43 3.94 13.42 -15.27
C THR A 43 3.23 13.82 -13.97
N ASP A 44 3.36 12.99 -12.94
CA ASP A 44 2.88 13.30 -11.60
C ASP A 44 3.70 14.46 -11.02
N ILE A 45 3.04 15.41 -10.35
CA ILE A 45 3.69 16.54 -9.71
C ILE A 45 4.68 16.11 -8.63
N ASP A 46 4.42 14.99 -7.95
CA ASP A 46 5.35 14.44 -6.97
C ASP A 46 6.68 14.04 -7.63
N TYR A 47 6.68 13.62 -8.90
CA TYR A 47 7.90 13.25 -9.60
C TYR A 47 8.87 14.42 -9.78
N THR A 48 8.34 15.63 -9.99
CA THR A 48 9.16 16.84 -10.09
C THR A 48 9.70 17.22 -8.72
N VAL A 49 8.87 17.16 -7.66
CA VAL A 49 9.29 17.36 -6.27
C VAL A 49 10.43 16.40 -5.87
N PHE A 50 10.32 15.12 -6.24
CA PHE A 50 11.39 14.16 -5.97
C PHE A 50 12.68 14.47 -6.73
N SER A 51 12.54 14.86 -8.00
CA SER A 51 13.68 15.15 -8.87
C SER A 51 14.41 16.42 -8.43
N ASP A 52 13.68 17.45 -8.02
CA ASP A 52 14.25 18.67 -7.46
C ASP A 52 15.01 18.39 -6.15
N ALA A 53 14.42 17.60 -5.24
CA ALA A 53 15.12 17.17 -4.03
C ALA A 53 16.39 16.35 -4.33
N SER A 54 16.34 15.50 -5.37
CA SER A 54 17.51 14.76 -5.83
C SER A 54 18.60 15.68 -6.40
N ARG A 55 18.21 16.75 -7.10
CA ARG A 55 19.13 17.79 -7.60
C ARG A 55 19.82 18.51 -6.45
N LEU A 56 19.07 18.87 -5.41
CA LEU A 56 19.64 19.51 -4.21
C LEU A 56 20.69 18.62 -3.54
N ILE A 57 20.44 17.31 -3.43
CA ILE A 57 21.44 16.37 -2.92
C ILE A 57 22.72 16.36 -3.79
N VAL A 58 22.59 16.37 -5.12
CA VAL A 58 23.73 16.45 -6.04
C VAL A 58 24.52 17.76 -5.86
N GLU A 59 23.84 18.85 -5.56
CA GLU A 59 24.44 20.16 -5.25
C GLU A 59 25.03 20.25 -3.83
N GLY A 60 24.96 19.18 -3.03
CA GLY A 60 25.43 19.16 -1.63
C GLY A 60 24.50 19.90 -0.66
N LYS A 61 23.25 20.14 -1.04
CA LYS A 61 22.22 20.83 -0.26
C LYS A 61 21.22 19.85 0.38
N SER A 62 20.37 20.36 1.26
CA SER A 62 19.31 19.57 1.88
C SER A 62 18.21 19.29 0.85
N PRO A 63 17.69 18.05 0.73
CA PRO A 63 16.51 17.78 -0.10
C PRO A 63 15.27 18.53 0.40
N PHE A 64 15.27 18.98 1.66
CA PHE A 64 14.18 19.74 2.28
C PHE A 64 14.20 21.23 1.92
N ASP A 65 15.29 21.74 1.33
CA ASP A 65 15.31 23.09 0.73
C ASP A 65 14.32 23.19 -0.46
N ARG A 66 13.85 22.05 -0.98
CA ARG A 66 12.71 22.00 -1.89
C ARG A 66 11.42 22.07 -1.09
N ASP A 67 10.72 23.18 -1.24
CA ASP A 67 9.38 23.37 -0.67
C ASP A 67 8.50 22.15 -0.95
N THR A 68 7.65 21.78 0.03
CA THR A 68 6.72 20.65 -0.09
C THR A 68 7.35 19.26 -0.25
N TYR A 69 8.67 19.11 -0.12
CA TYR A 69 9.27 17.78 0.01
C TYR A 69 8.90 17.20 1.38
N ARG A 70 8.06 16.15 1.38
CA ARG A 70 7.50 15.50 2.59
C ARG A 70 7.84 14.01 2.68
N TYR A 71 8.98 13.63 2.08
CA TYR A 71 9.36 12.24 1.85
C TYR A 71 10.69 11.91 2.53
N SER A 72 10.95 10.62 2.73
CA SER A 72 12.24 10.15 3.25
C SER A 72 13.39 10.61 2.34
N PRO A 73 14.54 11.07 2.87
CA PRO A 73 15.72 11.37 2.05
C PRO A 73 16.20 10.19 1.19
N LEU A 74 15.88 8.96 1.61
CA LEU A 74 16.17 7.74 0.84
C LEU A 74 15.52 7.75 -0.55
N LEU A 75 14.34 8.38 -0.70
CA LEU A 75 13.68 8.49 -2.00
C LEU A 75 14.45 9.40 -2.94
N ALA A 76 14.82 10.60 -2.48
CA ALA A 76 15.65 11.51 -3.26
C ALA A 76 17.01 10.88 -3.62
N LEU A 77 17.64 10.13 -2.69
CA LEU A 77 18.89 9.43 -2.96
C LEU A 77 18.78 8.39 -4.09
N ILE A 78 17.73 7.56 -4.08
CA ILE A 78 17.50 6.55 -5.13
C ILE A 78 17.19 7.20 -6.49
N LEU A 79 16.75 8.46 -6.48
CA LEU A 79 16.41 9.25 -7.65
C LEU A 79 17.49 10.23 -8.11
N VAL A 80 18.66 10.29 -7.46
CA VAL A 80 19.84 11.01 -7.96
C VAL A 80 20.14 10.73 -9.45
N PRO A 81 19.99 9.49 -9.97
CA PRO A 81 20.20 9.24 -11.39
C PRO A 81 19.19 9.92 -12.33
N ASN A 82 18.08 10.49 -11.83
CA ASN A 82 17.26 11.42 -12.61
C ASN A 82 18.07 12.62 -13.12
N ILE A 83 19.06 13.05 -12.34
CA ILE A 83 19.86 14.25 -12.60
C ILE A 83 21.15 13.88 -13.34
N VAL A 84 21.83 12.81 -12.91
CA VAL A 84 23.16 12.47 -13.45
C VAL A 84 23.14 11.49 -14.62
N LEU A 85 22.03 10.76 -14.84
CA LEU A 85 21.92 9.76 -15.91
C LEU A 85 20.83 10.11 -16.93
N HIS A 86 19.56 10.14 -16.49
CA HIS A 86 18.44 10.45 -17.37
C HIS A 86 17.19 10.83 -16.57
N ARG A 87 16.46 11.88 -16.99
CA ARG A 87 15.28 12.42 -16.29
C ARG A 87 14.18 11.38 -15.99
N CYS A 88 14.06 10.35 -16.83
CA CYS A 88 13.06 9.28 -16.69
C CYS A 88 13.53 8.07 -15.86
N TRP A 89 14.73 8.11 -15.27
CA TRP A 89 15.25 7.00 -14.46
C TRP A 89 14.25 6.52 -13.41
N GLY A 90 13.68 7.44 -12.63
CA GLY A 90 12.70 7.12 -11.61
C GLY A 90 11.40 6.54 -12.18
N LYS A 91 10.89 7.05 -13.30
CA LYS A 91 9.74 6.46 -14.00
C LYS A 91 10.01 5.00 -14.38
N VAL A 92 11.21 4.70 -14.89
CA VAL A 92 11.62 3.33 -15.24
C VAL A 92 11.74 2.46 -13.99
N LEU A 93 12.34 2.97 -12.92
CA LEU A 93 12.45 2.27 -11.63
C LEU A 93 11.07 1.93 -11.05
N PHE A 94 10.15 2.88 -11.04
CA PHE A 94 8.80 2.68 -10.50
C PHE A 94 7.97 1.73 -11.37
N ALA A 95 8.11 1.80 -12.69
CA ALA A 95 7.51 0.83 -13.61
C ALA A 95 8.09 -0.59 -13.42
N ALA A 96 9.39 -0.71 -13.17
CA ALA A 96 10.03 -1.99 -12.86
C ALA A 96 9.54 -2.56 -11.52
N ALA A 97 9.39 -1.71 -10.51
CA ALA A 97 8.78 -2.09 -9.23
C ALA A 97 7.33 -2.55 -9.41
N ASP A 98 6.55 -1.84 -10.23
CA ASP A 98 5.16 -2.21 -10.56
C ASP A 98 5.08 -3.59 -11.25
N LEU A 99 6.01 -3.92 -12.15
CA LEU A 99 6.12 -5.28 -12.69
C LEU A 99 6.50 -6.31 -11.62
N LEU A 100 7.38 -5.95 -10.70
CA LEU A 100 7.77 -6.84 -9.61
C LEU A 100 6.59 -7.13 -8.66
N VAL A 101 5.67 -6.19 -8.46
CA VAL A 101 4.44 -6.42 -7.68
C VAL A 101 3.64 -7.58 -8.27
N GLY A 102 3.37 -7.60 -9.58
CA GLY A 102 2.63 -8.69 -10.22
C GLY A 102 3.31 -10.06 -10.09
N ILE A 103 4.66 -10.09 -10.15
CA ILE A 103 5.45 -11.31 -9.90
C ILE A 103 5.33 -11.75 -8.43
N LEU A 104 5.39 -10.81 -7.48
CA LEU A 104 5.29 -11.11 -6.05
C LEU A 104 3.89 -11.59 -5.66
N ILE A 105 2.82 -11.05 -6.27
CA ILE A 105 1.45 -11.57 -6.12
C ILE A 105 1.41 -13.05 -6.45
N SER A 106 1.93 -13.45 -7.61
CA SER A 106 1.99 -14.84 -8.04
C SER A 106 2.80 -15.72 -7.07
N GLN A 107 3.96 -15.24 -6.60
CA GLN A 107 4.78 -15.98 -5.63
C GLN A 107 4.07 -16.19 -4.28
N VAL A 108 3.36 -15.18 -3.77
CA VAL A 108 2.55 -15.29 -2.55
C VAL A 108 1.42 -16.31 -2.72
N LEU A 109 0.72 -16.26 -3.86
CA LEU A 109 -0.36 -17.21 -4.18
C LEU A 109 0.17 -18.65 -4.34
N ARG A 110 1.34 -18.82 -4.95
CA ARG A 110 2.00 -20.13 -5.08
C ARG A 110 2.35 -20.75 -3.73
N LEU A 111 2.84 -19.95 -2.78
CA LEU A 111 3.09 -20.41 -1.41
C LEU A 111 1.80 -20.93 -0.75
N ARG A 112 0.63 -20.36 -1.08
CA ARG A 112 -0.69 -20.86 -0.65
C ARG A 112 -1.21 -22.02 -1.49
N GLY A 113 -0.44 -22.56 -2.44
CA GLY A 113 -0.84 -23.71 -3.26
C GLY A 113 -1.94 -23.40 -4.28
N VAL A 114 -2.11 -22.15 -4.68
CA VAL A 114 -3.07 -21.74 -5.72
C VAL A 114 -2.59 -22.23 -7.09
N ALA A 115 -3.50 -22.67 -7.96
CA ALA A 115 -3.17 -23.18 -9.29
C ALA A 115 -2.55 -22.11 -10.21
N ASP A 116 -1.66 -22.51 -11.11
CA ASP A 116 -0.89 -21.58 -11.97
C ASP A 116 -1.79 -20.71 -12.87
N ASN A 117 -2.87 -21.25 -13.42
CA ASN A 117 -3.83 -20.47 -14.21
C ASN A 117 -4.47 -19.33 -13.40
N VAL A 118 -4.75 -19.56 -12.12
CA VAL A 118 -5.30 -18.54 -11.22
C VAL A 118 -4.23 -17.52 -10.83
N GLN A 119 -2.98 -17.98 -10.60
CA GLN A 119 -1.84 -17.08 -10.37
C GLN A 119 -1.64 -16.13 -11.56
N VAL A 120 -1.70 -16.64 -12.80
CA VAL A 120 -1.59 -15.84 -14.04
C VAL A 120 -2.67 -14.79 -14.11
N VAL A 121 -3.94 -15.16 -13.86
CA VAL A 121 -5.06 -14.21 -13.87
C VAL A 121 -4.87 -13.12 -12.82
N CYS A 122 -4.46 -13.47 -11.60
CA CYS A 122 -4.22 -12.50 -10.53
C CYS A 122 -3.07 -11.55 -10.84
N ALA A 123 -1.99 -12.04 -11.45
CA ALA A 123 -0.90 -11.19 -11.92
C ALA A 123 -1.32 -10.29 -13.09
N ALA A 124 -2.11 -10.81 -14.04
CA ALA A 124 -2.66 -10.03 -15.15
C ALA A 124 -3.60 -8.92 -14.68
N LEU A 125 -4.42 -9.19 -13.65
CA LEU A 125 -5.27 -8.18 -13.01
C LEU A 125 -4.46 -7.02 -12.43
N TRP A 126 -3.19 -7.22 -12.06
CA TRP A 126 -2.30 -6.14 -11.68
C TRP A 126 -1.59 -5.53 -12.89
N PHE A 127 -0.98 -6.35 -13.74
CA PHE A 127 -0.18 -5.89 -14.88
C PHE A 127 -0.95 -5.00 -15.85
N PHE A 128 -2.23 -5.29 -16.05
CA PHE A 128 -3.09 -4.59 -17.00
C PHE A 128 -4.17 -3.75 -16.33
N ASN A 129 -4.03 -3.45 -15.03
CA ASN A 129 -4.87 -2.47 -14.38
C ASN A 129 -4.45 -1.05 -14.80
N PRO A 130 -5.32 -0.31 -15.52
CA PRO A 130 -4.97 1.02 -16.03
C PRO A 130 -4.65 2.03 -14.95
N PHE A 131 -5.18 1.84 -13.74
CA PHE A 131 -4.88 2.71 -12.63
C PHE A 131 -3.43 2.56 -12.15
N THR A 132 -2.99 1.33 -11.89
CA THR A 132 -1.70 1.06 -11.26
C THR A 132 -0.55 1.30 -12.22
N PHE A 133 -0.65 0.81 -13.47
CA PHE A 133 0.41 1.05 -14.44
C PHE A 133 0.53 2.55 -14.77
N ALA A 134 -0.58 3.30 -14.81
CA ALA A 134 -0.52 4.74 -15.07
C ALA A 134 0.14 5.47 -13.91
N VAL A 135 -0.24 5.21 -12.65
CA VAL A 135 0.39 5.84 -11.48
C VAL A 135 1.91 5.59 -11.46
N ALA A 136 2.34 4.37 -11.76
CA ALA A 136 3.77 4.04 -11.82
C ALA A 136 4.50 4.79 -12.96
N THR A 137 3.96 4.79 -14.18
CA THR A 137 4.61 5.43 -15.34
C THR A 137 4.54 6.95 -15.32
N ARG A 138 3.58 7.53 -14.58
CA ARG A 138 3.53 8.98 -14.29
C ARG A 138 4.66 9.43 -13.35
N GLY A 139 5.37 8.51 -12.70
CA GLY A 139 6.51 8.83 -11.83
C GLY A 139 6.21 8.81 -10.33
N ASN A 140 5.15 8.14 -9.89
CA ASN A 140 4.88 7.97 -8.47
C ASN A 140 5.55 6.69 -7.90
N CYS A 141 6.07 6.76 -6.67
CA CYS A 141 6.82 5.69 -6.02
C CYS A 141 5.96 4.64 -5.26
N GLU A 142 4.63 4.71 -5.29
CA GLU A 142 3.75 3.78 -4.54
C GLU A 142 4.03 2.30 -4.84
N ALA A 143 4.44 1.98 -6.08
CA ALA A 143 4.80 0.61 -6.46
C ALA A 143 5.97 0.03 -5.63
N LEU A 144 6.93 0.87 -5.21
CA LEU A 144 8.02 0.43 -4.32
C LEU A 144 7.50 0.00 -2.95
N VAL A 145 6.52 0.73 -2.41
CA VAL A 145 5.87 0.37 -1.14
C VAL A 145 5.16 -0.98 -1.28
N CYS A 146 4.40 -1.16 -2.37
CA CYS A 146 3.70 -2.40 -2.68
C CYS A 146 4.65 -3.61 -2.78
N VAL A 147 5.81 -3.46 -3.45
CA VAL A 147 6.85 -4.50 -3.50
C VAL A 147 7.27 -4.91 -2.10
N VAL A 148 7.58 -3.94 -1.22
CA VAL A 148 8.08 -4.25 0.12
C VAL A 148 6.98 -4.90 0.98
N ILE A 149 5.72 -4.47 0.89
CA ILE A 149 4.60 -5.10 1.61
C ILE A 149 4.41 -6.56 1.19
N LEU A 150 4.39 -6.85 -0.12
CA LEU A 150 4.28 -8.24 -0.59
C LEU A 150 5.52 -9.07 -0.23
N TRP A 151 6.70 -8.45 -0.22
CA TRP A 151 7.92 -9.11 0.23
C TRP A 151 7.88 -9.47 1.72
N ILE A 152 7.35 -8.58 2.57
CA ILE A 152 7.11 -8.83 3.99
C ILE A 152 6.16 -10.02 4.16
N LEU A 153 5.02 -10.04 3.45
CA LEU A 153 4.10 -11.18 3.47
C LEU A 153 4.81 -12.49 3.08
N LYS A 154 5.57 -12.48 1.98
CA LYS A 154 6.35 -13.65 1.53
C LYS A 154 7.37 -14.09 2.59
N CYS A 155 8.07 -13.16 3.25
CA CYS A 155 9.03 -13.47 4.31
C CYS A 155 8.33 -14.11 5.51
N LEU A 156 7.20 -13.55 5.96
CA LEU A 156 6.41 -14.09 7.06
C LEU A 156 5.91 -15.51 6.74
N MET A 157 5.36 -15.73 5.54
CA MET A 157 4.88 -17.05 5.08
C MET A 157 5.98 -18.11 4.95
N THR A 158 7.25 -17.68 4.81
CA THR A 158 8.42 -18.57 4.71
C THR A 158 9.21 -18.66 6.01
N GLY A 159 8.70 -18.12 7.13
CA GLY A 159 9.37 -18.17 8.44
C GLY A 159 10.57 -17.22 8.58
N ARG A 160 10.81 -16.33 7.61
CA ARG A 160 11.96 -15.40 7.60
C ARG A 160 11.63 -14.12 8.37
N LEU A 161 11.43 -14.27 9.68
CA LEU A 161 10.93 -13.21 10.57
C LEU A 161 11.84 -11.98 10.62
N ALA A 162 13.15 -12.16 10.82
CA ALA A 162 14.09 -11.04 10.89
C ALA A 162 14.11 -10.22 9.59
N GLN A 163 14.07 -10.89 8.44
CA GLN A 163 13.99 -10.22 7.15
C GLN A 163 12.69 -9.42 7.00
N ALA A 164 11.54 -9.99 7.42
CA ALA A 164 10.27 -9.28 7.44
C ALA A 164 10.33 -8.04 8.33
N ALA A 165 10.95 -8.14 9.52
CA ALA A 165 11.08 -7.04 10.46
C ALA A 165 11.97 -5.90 9.93
N ILE A 166 13.13 -6.22 9.35
CA ILE A 166 14.02 -5.22 8.72
C ILE A 166 13.27 -4.45 7.63
N TRP A 167 12.64 -5.17 6.69
CA TRP A 167 11.90 -4.53 5.59
C TRP A 167 10.69 -3.74 6.08
N PHE A 168 10.05 -4.16 7.18
CA PHE A 168 8.98 -3.39 7.81
C PHE A 168 9.51 -2.07 8.38
N GLY A 169 10.64 -2.07 9.08
CA GLY A 169 11.28 -0.84 9.56
C GLY A 169 11.69 0.10 8.42
N VAL A 170 12.26 -0.46 7.34
CA VAL A 170 12.63 0.29 6.12
C VAL A 170 11.40 0.94 5.48
N VAL A 171 10.32 0.18 5.26
CA VAL A 171 9.16 0.71 4.53
C VAL A 171 8.40 1.75 5.34
N VAL A 172 8.30 1.58 6.67
CA VAL A 172 7.68 2.58 7.57
C VAL A 172 8.52 3.86 7.62
N HIS A 173 9.85 3.75 7.56
CA HIS A 173 10.73 4.92 7.45
C HIS A 173 10.60 5.60 6.08
N PHE A 174 10.49 4.81 5.02
CA PHE A 174 10.35 5.32 3.64
C PHE A 174 9.01 6.03 3.42
N ARG A 175 7.93 5.45 3.94
CA ARG A 175 6.57 6.00 4.00
C ARG A 175 5.93 5.59 5.33
N ILE A 176 5.35 6.53 6.06
CA ILE A 176 4.88 6.26 7.42
C ILE A 176 3.66 5.31 7.48
N TYR A 177 2.74 5.39 6.51
CA TYR A 177 1.44 4.71 6.59
C TYR A 177 1.46 3.17 6.65
N PRO A 178 2.43 2.44 6.06
CA PRO A 178 2.66 1.04 6.36
C PRO A 178 2.66 0.66 7.86
N VAL A 179 2.83 1.61 8.77
CA VAL A 179 2.69 1.40 10.23
C VAL A 179 1.37 0.74 10.63
N ILE A 180 0.30 0.90 9.83
CA ILE A 180 -1.00 0.24 10.09
C ILE A 180 -0.90 -1.29 10.14
N TYR A 181 0.11 -1.88 9.52
CA TYR A 181 0.31 -3.32 9.54
C TYR A 181 1.05 -3.83 10.79
N ALA A 182 1.57 -2.93 11.65
CA ALA A 182 2.27 -3.33 12.87
C ALA A 182 1.37 -4.17 13.78
N LEU A 183 0.16 -3.69 14.07
CA LEU A 183 -0.79 -4.39 14.95
C LEU A 183 -1.24 -5.75 14.37
N PRO A 184 -1.67 -5.85 13.09
CA PRO A 184 -1.90 -7.13 12.43
C PRO A 184 -0.73 -8.12 12.52
N ILE A 185 0.51 -7.67 12.28
CA ILE A 185 1.68 -8.56 12.33
C ILE A 185 1.92 -9.06 13.76
N ILE A 186 1.81 -8.20 14.78
CA ILE A 186 2.00 -8.61 16.17
C ILE A 186 0.94 -9.64 16.60
N PHE A 187 -0.33 -9.44 16.24
CA PHE A 187 -1.40 -10.40 16.52
C PHE A 187 -1.26 -11.71 15.73
N PHE A 188 -0.68 -11.62 14.53
CA PHE A 188 -0.38 -12.77 13.69
C PHE A 188 0.76 -13.64 14.24
N LEU A 189 1.80 -13.03 14.80
CA LEU A 189 2.95 -13.72 15.39
C LEU A 189 2.58 -14.33 16.74
N ASP A 190 1.78 -15.39 16.74
CA ASP A 190 1.43 -16.18 17.92
C ASP A 190 2.08 -17.57 17.87
N GLU A 191 1.58 -18.49 18.71
CA GLU A 191 2.14 -19.82 18.89
C GLU A 191 2.08 -20.71 17.65
N ASP A 192 1.13 -20.45 16.74
CA ASP A 192 1.01 -21.16 15.46
C ASP A 192 2.07 -20.74 14.43
N TYR A 193 2.84 -19.67 14.68
CA TYR A 193 3.87 -19.19 13.75
C TYR A 193 5.12 -20.08 13.78
N PRO A 194 5.57 -20.65 12.64
CA PRO A 194 6.73 -21.52 12.61
C PRO A 194 8.03 -20.72 12.61
N SER A 195 8.51 -20.37 13.80
CA SER A 195 9.85 -19.81 13.98
C SER A 195 10.88 -20.91 14.28
N VAL A 196 12.14 -20.66 13.94
CA VAL A 196 13.28 -21.54 14.28
C VAL A 196 13.48 -21.63 15.80
N ALA A 197 13.15 -20.58 16.55
CA ALA A 197 13.24 -20.55 18.01
C ALA A 197 12.18 -21.44 18.70
N ALA A 198 10.96 -21.48 18.16
CA ALA A 198 9.87 -22.32 18.65
C ALA A 198 10.17 -23.82 18.53
N ARG A 199 11.04 -24.23 17.60
CA ARG A 199 11.53 -25.63 17.50
C ARG A 199 12.58 -25.98 18.56
N ILE A 200 13.28 -25.00 19.12
CA ILE A 200 14.36 -25.19 20.09
C ILE A 200 13.82 -25.17 21.53
N SER A 201 12.79 -24.38 21.84
CA SER A 201 12.16 -24.38 23.16
C SER A 201 10.99 -25.39 23.25
N LYS A 202 11.32 -26.69 23.37
CA LYS A 202 10.31 -27.73 23.69
C LYS A 202 9.78 -27.65 25.13
N TYR A 203 10.26 -26.68 25.91
CA TYR A 203 9.86 -26.37 27.27
C TYR A 203 9.45 -24.90 27.34
N LYS A 204 8.18 -24.59 27.08
CA LYS A 204 7.58 -23.32 27.51
C LYS A 204 6.84 -23.61 28.82
N LEU A 205 7.16 -22.84 29.86
CA LEU A 205 6.28 -22.71 31.02
C LEU A 205 5.00 -22.02 30.55
N ASP A 206 3.84 -22.54 30.94
CA ASP A 206 2.56 -21.84 30.85
C ASP A 206 2.63 -20.59 31.72
N SER A 207 3.03 -19.47 31.13
CA SER A 207 2.87 -18.16 31.75
C SER A 207 1.57 -17.57 31.26
N GLU A 208 0.51 -17.68 32.05
CA GLU A 208 -0.75 -17.00 31.78
C GLU A 208 -0.59 -15.47 31.87
N GLY A 209 -1.42 -14.74 31.12
CA GLY A 209 -1.47 -13.26 31.17
C GLY A 209 -0.48 -12.54 30.25
N LEU A 210 -0.06 -11.32 30.66
CA LEU A 210 0.75 -10.39 29.84
C LEU A 210 2.10 -10.99 29.40
N MET A 211 2.71 -11.84 30.25
CA MET A 211 3.97 -12.53 29.94
C MET A 211 3.80 -13.58 28.84
N GLY A 212 2.67 -14.29 28.76
CA GLY A 212 2.35 -15.20 27.66
C GLY A 212 2.11 -14.48 26.32
N TRP A 213 1.65 -13.22 26.37
CA TRP A 213 1.50 -12.38 25.18
C TRP A 213 2.84 -11.89 24.62
N LEU A 214 3.87 -11.76 25.44
CA LEU A 214 5.24 -11.41 25.02
C LEU A 214 6.00 -12.66 24.58
N ASN A 215 5.78 -13.09 23.34
CA ASN A 215 6.55 -14.19 22.76
C ASN A 215 7.85 -13.70 22.06
N PRO A 216 8.86 -14.57 21.90
CA PRO A 216 10.12 -14.23 21.27
C PRO A 216 9.96 -13.67 19.84
N GLU A 217 8.95 -14.11 19.10
CA GLU A 217 8.69 -13.69 17.73
C GLU A 217 8.24 -12.22 17.67
N ARG A 218 7.30 -11.83 18.54
CA ARG A 218 6.82 -10.45 18.68
C ARG A 218 7.94 -9.53 19.15
N LEU A 219 8.73 -9.97 20.13
CA LEU A 219 9.90 -9.20 20.61
C LEU A 219 10.95 -9.05 19.52
N THR A 220 11.29 -10.12 18.80
CA THR A 220 12.24 -10.08 17.68
C THR A 220 11.74 -9.13 16.60
N PHE A 221 10.47 -9.26 16.20
CA PHE A 221 9.89 -8.39 15.19
C PHE A 221 9.90 -6.93 15.64
N GLY A 222 9.43 -6.63 16.85
CA GLY A 222 9.38 -5.28 17.41
C GLY A 222 10.75 -4.64 17.53
N LEU A 223 11.73 -5.34 18.11
CA LEU A 223 13.09 -4.82 18.31
C LEU A 223 13.83 -4.62 16.99
N VAL A 224 13.74 -5.58 16.05
CA VAL A 224 14.44 -5.48 14.76
C VAL A 224 13.81 -4.42 13.86
N SER A 225 12.48 -4.39 13.76
CA SER A 225 11.79 -3.38 12.94
C SER A 225 11.93 -1.97 13.53
N GLY A 226 11.72 -1.81 14.84
CA GLY A 226 11.92 -0.56 15.56
C GLY A 226 13.37 -0.09 15.49
N GLY A 227 14.33 -0.98 15.76
CA GLY A 227 15.75 -0.69 15.64
C GLY A 227 16.16 -0.24 14.23
N THR A 228 15.64 -0.90 13.19
CA THR A 228 15.87 -0.49 11.79
C THR A 228 15.29 0.90 11.51
N PHE A 229 14.04 1.16 11.92
CA PHE A 229 13.39 2.46 11.75
C PHE A 229 14.17 3.57 12.46
N PHE A 230 14.51 3.39 13.74
CA PHE A 230 15.24 4.39 14.52
C PHE A 230 16.68 4.58 14.04
N ALA A 231 17.36 3.54 13.56
CA ALA A 231 18.69 3.66 12.98
C ALA A 231 18.66 4.51 11.70
N LEU A 232 17.73 4.24 10.77
CA LEU A 232 17.56 5.05 9.56
C LEU A 232 17.16 6.49 9.89
N THR A 233 16.27 6.66 10.87
CA THR A 233 15.85 7.98 11.37
C THR A 233 17.05 8.74 11.94
N GLY A 234 17.87 8.09 12.77
CA GLY A 234 19.07 8.67 13.36
C GLY A 234 20.09 9.07 12.30
N ILE A 235 20.33 8.22 11.29
CA ILE A 235 21.19 8.54 10.15
C ILE A 235 20.67 9.78 9.42
N CYS A 236 19.40 9.80 9.02
CA CYS A 236 18.82 10.95 8.31
C CYS A 236 18.83 12.23 9.16
N TYR A 237 18.58 12.10 10.47
CA TYR A 237 18.64 13.21 11.42
C TYR A 237 20.06 13.79 11.54
N CYS A 238 21.11 12.96 11.53
CA CYS A 238 22.49 13.45 11.52
C CYS A 238 22.81 14.30 10.29
N PHE A 239 22.19 14.04 9.13
CA PHE A 239 22.40 14.81 7.91
C PHE A 239 21.50 16.06 7.81
N TYR A 240 20.24 15.97 8.24
CA TYR A 240 19.21 16.98 7.93
C TYR A 240 18.51 17.57 9.16
N GLY A 241 18.86 17.12 10.36
CA GLY A 241 18.36 17.66 11.63
C GLY A 241 16.83 17.60 11.78
N MET A 242 16.29 18.62 12.46
CA MET A 242 14.86 18.70 12.81
C MET A 242 13.94 18.85 11.60
N GLU A 243 14.44 19.43 10.50
CA GLU A 243 13.66 19.64 9.28
C GLU A 243 13.21 18.29 8.69
N PHE A 244 14.10 17.30 8.65
CA PHE A 244 13.74 15.93 8.26
C PHE A 244 12.61 15.36 9.13
N LEU A 245 12.72 15.46 10.45
CA LEU A 245 11.70 14.90 11.35
C LEU A 245 10.35 15.58 11.15
N GLN A 246 10.36 16.91 11.02
CA GLN A 246 9.14 17.70 10.82
C GLN A 246 8.48 17.33 9.49
N GLU A 247 9.24 17.32 8.40
CA GLU A 247 8.67 17.24 7.05
C GLU A 247 8.42 15.80 6.57
N ALA A 248 9.31 14.86 6.88
CA ALA A 248 9.18 13.49 6.40
C ALA A 248 8.35 12.58 7.33
N LEU A 249 8.32 12.86 8.64
CA LEU A 249 7.68 11.99 9.64
C LEU A 249 6.49 12.65 10.33
N LEU A 250 6.71 13.75 11.06
CA LEU A 250 5.70 14.37 11.93
C LEU A 250 4.57 15.05 11.15
N TYR A 251 4.88 15.61 9.98
CA TYR A 251 3.90 16.23 9.09
C TYR A 251 2.70 15.32 8.84
N HIS A 252 2.91 14.02 8.62
CA HIS A 252 1.85 13.09 8.26
C HIS A 252 0.84 12.81 9.39
N PHE A 253 1.23 13.01 10.64
CA PHE A 253 0.31 12.89 11.79
C PHE A 253 -0.54 14.16 11.96
N MET A 254 0.07 15.32 11.73
CA MET A 254 -0.58 16.62 11.87
C MET A 254 -1.27 17.08 10.58
N ARG A 255 -1.06 16.39 9.46
CA ARG A 255 -1.56 16.78 8.15
C ARG A 255 -3.06 17.03 8.18
N THR A 256 -3.40 18.22 7.73
CA THR A 256 -4.72 18.68 7.34
C THR A 256 -4.56 19.29 5.96
N ASP A 257 -5.42 18.90 5.02
CA ASP A 257 -5.40 19.47 3.68
C ASP A 257 -6.71 20.25 3.48
N PRO A 258 -6.66 21.60 3.44
CA PRO A 258 -7.85 22.40 3.20
C PRO A 258 -8.30 22.33 1.74
N ARG A 259 -7.46 21.81 0.82
CA ARG A 259 -7.90 21.57 -0.55
C ARG A 259 -8.86 20.39 -0.61
N HIS A 260 -9.65 20.39 -1.67
CA HIS A 260 -10.59 19.33 -1.92
C HIS A 260 -9.87 17.98 -2.07
N ASN A 261 -10.40 16.95 -1.41
CA ASN A 261 -9.91 15.59 -1.50
C ASN A 261 -11.06 14.60 -1.22
N PHE A 262 -10.87 13.30 -1.46
CA PHE A 262 -11.97 12.33 -1.37
C PHE A 262 -12.49 12.11 0.07
N SER A 263 -11.80 12.63 1.08
CA SER A 263 -12.19 12.45 2.48
C SER A 263 -13.49 13.18 2.82
N ILE A 264 -14.33 12.56 3.65
CA ILE A 264 -15.53 13.20 4.22
C ILE A 264 -15.18 14.41 5.10
N TYR A 265 -13.93 14.50 5.58
CA TYR A 265 -13.44 15.55 6.45
C TYR A 265 -13.05 16.83 5.69
N PHE A 266 -12.83 16.78 4.37
CA PHE A 266 -12.21 17.91 3.64
C PHE A 266 -13.01 19.20 3.81
N TYR A 267 -14.34 19.15 3.75
CA TYR A 267 -15.16 20.36 3.78
C TYR A 267 -15.17 21.01 5.16
N TYR A 268 -15.24 20.20 6.22
CA TYR A 268 -15.10 20.69 7.59
C TYR A 268 -13.71 21.31 7.81
N VAL A 269 -12.65 20.65 7.32
CA VAL A 269 -11.27 21.15 7.41
C VAL A 269 -11.12 22.46 6.65
N TYR A 270 -11.70 22.57 5.46
CA TYR A 270 -11.71 23.79 4.64
C TYR A 270 -12.33 24.98 5.40
N LEU A 271 -13.51 24.78 6.00
CA LEU A 271 -14.22 25.85 6.73
C LEU A 271 -13.49 26.30 8.01
N HIS A 272 -12.76 25.40 8.66
CA HIS A 272 -12.10 25.66 9.95
C HIS A 272 -10.59 25.96 9.82
N HIS A 273 -10.03 25.95 8.60
CA HIS A 273 -8.60 26.09 8.38
C HIS A 273 -8.02 27.38 8.99
N SER A 274 -8.75 28.49 8.93
CA SER A 274 -8.32 29.78 9.48
C SER A 274 -8.53 29.91 11.00
N LEU A 275 -9.42 29.11 11.58
CA LEU A 275 -9.77 29.15 13.01
C LEU A 275 -8.85 28.25 13.84
N GLY A 276 -8.22 27.26 13.21
CA GLY A 276 -7.45 26.22 13.87
C GLY A 276 -8.32 25.12 14.46
N PHE A 277 -7.70 23.98 14.79
CA PHE A 277 -8.36 22.83 15.39
C PHE A 277 -7.95 22.65 16.85
N THR A 278 -8.94 22.48 17.72
CA THR A 278 -8.77 22.07 19.11
C THR A 278 -8.19 20.65 19.21
N LEU A 279 -7.61 20.31 20.36
CA LEU A 279 -7.10 18.96 20.62
C LEU A 279 -8.23 17.91 20.51
N LEU A 280 -9.43 18.24 20.98
CA LEU A 280 -10.58 17.34 20.93
C LEU A 280 -10.97 17.00 19.49
N GLU A 281 -11.07 17.99 18.60
CA GLU A 281 -11.38 17.77 17.18
C GLU A 281 -10.34 16.88 16.50
N ARG A 282 -9.05 17.11 16.79
CA ARG A 282 -7.96 16.28 16.27
C ARG A 282 -8.12 14.83 16.74
N VAL A 283 -8.37 14.60 18.03
CA VAL A 283 -8.54 13.25 18.60
C VAL A 283 -9.78 12.57 18.04
N LEU A 284 -10.92 13.26 17.97
CA LEU A 284 -12.18 12.72 17.44
C LEU A 284 -12.06 12.29 15.97
N ALA A 285 -11.24 12.96 15.17
CA ALA A 285 -10.98 12.54 13.79
C ALA A 285 -10.14 11.24 13.70
N PHE A 286 -9.36 10.89 14.74
CA PHE A 286 -8.56 9.67 14.79
C PHE A 286 -9.30 8.47 15.40
N VAL A 287 -10.26 8.70 16.31
CA VAL A 287 -10.94 7.61 17.05
C VAL A 287 -11.65 6.60 16.12
N PRO A 288 -12.48 7.01 15.14
CA PRO A 288 -13.12 6.06 14.23
C PRO A 288 -12.11 5.23 13.43
N GLN A 289 -11.05 5.88 12.92
CA GLN A 289 -10.01 5.21 12.17
C GLN A 289 -9.28 4.19 13.06
N MET A 290 -8.79 4.59 14.22
CA MET A 290 -8.09 3.70 15.16
C MET A 290 -8.97 2.55 15.66
N GLY A 291 -10.26 2.81 15.91
CA GLY A 291 -11.22 1.80 16.31
C GLY A 291 -11.41 0.73 15.25
N VAL A 292 -11.67 1.13 14.00
CA VAL A 292 -11.85 0.20 12.88
C VAL A 292 -10.55 -0.59 12.61
N GLN A 293 -9.39 0.07 12.63
CA GLN A 293 -8.10 -0.61 12.46
C GLN A 293 -7.88 -1.66 13.56
N SER A 294 -8.19 -1.34 14.82
CA SER A 294 -8.03 -2.29 15.93
C SER A 294 -8.96 -3.50 15.80
N VAL A 295 -10.23 -3.29 15.43
CA VAL A 295 -11.21 -4.36 15.22
C VAL A 295 -10.79 -5.29 14.09
N ILE A 296 -10.37 -4.75 12.94
CA ILE A 296 -9.91 -5.53 11.80
C ILE A 296 -8.67 -6.35 12.16
N ALA A 297 -7.68 -5.74 12.85
CA ALA A 297 -6.48 -6.45 13.28
C ALA A 297 -6.84 -7.64 14.18
N ASN A 298 -7.66 -7.41 15.20
CA ASN A 298 -8.04 -8.45 16.15
C ASN A 298 -8.77 -9.62 15.49
N TYR A 299 -9.68 -9.34 14.56
CA TYR A 299 -10.52 -10.37 13.96
C TYR A 299 -9.83 -11.13 12.81
N PHE A 300 -9.01 -10.44 11.99
CA PHE A 300 -8.48 -11.00 10.74
C PHE A 300 -6.99 -11.34 10.76
N ALA A 301 -6.21 -10.98 11.80
CA ALA A 301 -4.74 -11.14 11.79
C ALA A 301 -4.24 -12.55 11.42
N LYS A 302 -5.01 -13.59 11.74
CA LYS A 302 -4.69 -14.98 11.36
C LYS A 302 -4.69 -15.22 9.85
N ASP A 303 -5.55 -14.53 9.11
CA ASP A 303 -5.54 -14.48 7.65
C ASP A 303 -4.88 -13.16 7.19
N LEU A 304 -3.56 -13.08 7.40
CA LEU A 304 -2.80 -11.84 7.26
C LEU A 304 -2.96 -11.13 5.91
N PRO A 305 -2.97 -11.79 4.74
CA PRO A 305 -3.20 -11.10 3.46
C PRO A 305 -4.57 -10.41 3.40
N PHE A 306 -5.62 -11.08 3.92
CA PHE A 306 -6.94 -10.49 4.02
C PHE A 306 -6.99 -9.36 5.04
N CYS A 307 -6.35 -9.54 6.19
CA CYS A 307 -6.23 -8.50 7.20
C CYS A 307 -5.55 -7.26 6.63
N PHE A 308 -4.44 -7.41 5.90
CA PHE A 308 -3.74 -6.29 5.27
C PHE A 308 -4.69 -5.58 4.29
N PHE A 309 -5.37 -6.31 3.40
CA PHE A 309 -6.31 -5.72 2.46
C PHE A 309 -7.40 -4.90 3.17
N ALA A 310 -8.06 -5.51 4.18
CA ALA A 310 -9.13 -4.85 4.92
C ALA A 310 -8.62 -3.63 5.71
N GLN A 311 -7.44 -3.73 6.32
CA GLN A 311 -6.77 -2.62 6.99
C GLN A 311 -6.53 -1.46 6.04
N THR A 312 -5.96 -1.72 4.85
CA THR A 312 -5.67 -0.69 3.86
C THR A 312 -6.93 0.01 3.39
N VAL A 313 -7.98 -0.74 3.02
CA VAL A 313 -9.24 -0.14 2.54
C VAL A 313 -9.89 0.70 3.63
N ALA A 314 -9.96 0.19 4.86
CA ALA A 314 -10.49 0.94 6.00
C ALA A 314 -9.62 2.16 6.33
N PHE A 315 -8.29 2.02 6.28
CA PHE A 315 -7.37 3.12 6.57
C PHE A 315 -7.60 4.27 5.60
N VAL A 316 -7.68 3.96 4.31
CA VAL A 316 -7.94 4.95 3.26
C VAL A 316 -9.34 5.56 3.43
N ALA A 317 -10.39 4.76 3.59
CA ALA A 317 -11.77 5.25 3.70
C ALA A 317 -11.96 6.21 4.89
N PHE A 318 -11.31 5.94 6.02
CA PHE A 318 -11.41 6.75 7.24
C PHE A 318 -10.29 7.80 7.36
N ASN A 319 -9.45 8.00 6.33
CA ASN A 319 -8.37 8.98 6.40
C ASN A 319 -8.89 10.42 6.30
N LYS A 320 -8.24 11.34 7.03
CA LYS A 320 -8.50 12.80 6.96
C LYS A 320 -8.19 13.39 5.58
N VAL A 321 -7.25 12.79 4.85
CA VAL A 321 -6.85 13.22 3.51
C VAL A 321 -6.74 12.00 2.63
N ILE A 322 -7.48 11.98 1.53
CA ILE A 322 -7.48 10.86 0.58
C ILE A 322 -7.11 11.38 -0.80
N THR A 323 -5.97 10.90 -1.32
CA THR A 323 -5.54 11.12 -2.70
C THR A 323 -5.70 9.84 -3.51
N ALA A 324 -5.81 9.97 -4.83
CA ALA A 324 -6.02 8.81 -5.71
C ALA A 324 -4.89 7.77 -5.61
N GLN A 325 -3.65 8.22 -5.40
CA GLN A 325 -2.47 7.34 -5.28
C GLN A 325 -2.64 6.25 -4.20
N TYR A 326 -3.41 6.51 -3.13
CA TYR A 326 -3.63 5.56 -2.05
C TYR A 326 -4.36 4.28 -2.50
N PHE A 327 -5.10 4.35 -3.61
CA PHE A 327 -5.87 3.22 -4.13
C PHE A 327 -4.96 2.10 -4.66
N VAL A 328 -3.72 2.43 -5.05
CA VAL A 328 -2.69 1.47 -5.45
C VAL A 328 -2.44 0.44 -4.34
N TRP A 329 -2.48 0.86 -3.07
CA TRP A 329 -2.14 0.01 -1.94
C TRP A 329 -3.09 -1.17 -1.78
N PHE A 330 -4.41 -0.96 -1.85
CA PHE A 330 -5.36 -2.06 -1.76
C PHE A 330 -5.52 -2.81 -3.09
N PHE A 331 -5.25 -2.18 -4.25
CA PHE A 331 -5.18 -2.91 -5.51
C PHE A 331 -4.04 -3.93 -5.55
N CYS A 332 -2.95 -3.67 -4.83
CA CYS A 332 -1.84 -4.63 -4.73
C CYS A 332 -2.25 -5.89 -3.95
N LEU A 333 -3.13 -5.74 -2.97
CA LEU A 333 -3.56 -6.83 -2.09
C LEU A 333 -4.81 -7.55 -2.61
N LEU A 334 -5.64 -6.89 -3.42
CA LEU A 334 -6.87 -7.45 -3.95
C LEU A 334 -6.65 -8.78 -4.71
N PRO A 335 -5.71 -8.90 -5.68
CA PRO A 335 -5.46 -10.17 -6.36
C PRO A 335 -4.99 -11.29 -5.43
N VAL A 336 -4.37 -10.96 -4.30
CA VAL A 336 -3.88 -11.95 -3.31
C VAL A 336 -5.04 -12.59 -2.55
N ILE A 337 -6.14 -11.87 -2.32
CA ILE A 337 -7.30 -12.37 -1.56
C ILE A 337 -8.38 -13.02 -2.44
N ILE A 338 -8.40 -12.74 -3.75
CA ILE A 338 -9.40 -13.28 -4.69
C ILE A 338 -9.55 -14.81 -4.59
N PRO A 339 -8.47 -15.63 -4.56
CA PRO A 339 -8.61 -17.09 -4.53
C PRO A 339 -9.32 -17.65 -3.29
N ALA A 340 -9.31 -16.90 -2.18
CA ALA A 340 -10.02 -17.26 -0.95
C ALA A 340 -11.46 -16.69 -0.89
N SER A 341 -11.83 -15.83 -1.84
CA SER A 341 -13.16 -15.21 -1.91
C SER A 341 -14.21 -16.14 -2.52
N ARG A 342 -15.47 -15.99 -2.08
CA ARG A 342 -16.69 -16.56 -2.68
C ARG A 342 -17.40 -15.57 -3.60
N LEU A 343 -16.83 -14.38 -3.79
CA LEU A 343 -17.42 -13.34 -4.62
C LEU A 343 -17.50 -13.82 -6.07
N SER A 344 -18.72 -13.82 -6.64
CA SER A 344 -18.89 -14.12 -8.06
C SER A 344 -18.35 -12.98 -8.91
N TRP A 345 -17.94 -13.29 -10.15
CA TRP A 345 -17.42 -12.28 -11.07
C TRP A 345 -18.43 -11.14 -11.30
N LYS A 346 -19.74 -11.43 -11.34
CA LYS A 346 -20.81 -10.42 -11.51
C LYS A 346 -20.83 -9.44 -10.33
N LYS A 347 -20.76 -9.95 -9.09
CA LYS A 347 -20.72 -9.12 -7.89
C LYS A 347 -19.42 -8.32 -7.81
N GLY A 348 -18.28 -8.93 -8.17
CA GLY A 348 -16.99 -8.24 -8.26
C GLY A 348 -17.00 -7.09 -9.29
N ALA A 349 -17.55 -7.34 -10.48
CA ALA A 349 -17.71 -6.32 -11.51
C ALA A 349 -18.65 -5.20 -11.06
N LEU A 350 -19.75 -5.53 -10.37
CA LEU A 350 -20.64 -4.53 -9.78
C LEU A 350 -19.94 -3.68 -8.73
N CYS A 351 -19.16 -4.28 -7.82
CA CYS A 351 -18.37 -3.53 -6.83
C CYS A 351 -17.39 -2.57 -7.52
N MET A 352 -16.66 -3.04 -8.54
CA MET A 352 -15.74 -2.18 -9.31
C MET A 352 -16.47 -1.05 -10.02
N GLY A 353 -17.64 -1.34 -10.61
CA GLY A 353 -18.48 -0.34 -11.29
C GLY A 353 -18.98 0.73 -10.33
N VAL A 354 -19.50 0.35 -9.17
CA VAL A 354 -19.96 1.29 -8.12
C VAL A 354 -18.80 2.16 -7.62
N TRP A 355 -17.64 1.55 -7.34
CA TRP A 355 -16.46 2.28 -6.88
C TRP A 355 -15.93 3.28 -7.93
N THR A 356 -15.92 2.87 -9.20
CA THR A 356 -15.50 3.73 -10.32
C THR A 356 -16.50 4.87 -10.54
N ALA A 357 -17.81 4.58 -10.50
CA ALA A 357 -18.85 5.59 -10.66
C ALA A 357 -18.80 6.65 -9.56
N ALA A 358 -18.55 6.25 -8.31
CA ALA A 358 -18.39 7.19 -7.20
C ALA A 358 -17.20 8.13 -7.40
N GLN A 359 -16.07 7.63 -7.92
CA GLN A 359 -14.91 8.47 -8.24
C GLN A 359 -15.17 9.41 -9.41
N VAL A 360 -15.75 8.91 -10.51
CA VAL A 360 -16.07 9.75 -11.67
C VAL A 360 -17.04 10.87 -11.28
N HIS A 361 -18.04 10.55 -10.46
CA HIS A 361 -18.95 11.54 -9.89
C HIS A 361 -18.20 12.60 -9.07
N TRP A 362 -17.29 12.20 -8.19
CA TRP A 362 -16.45 13.12 -7.41
C TRP A 362 -15.55 13.99 -8.30
N LEU A 363 -14.88 13.38 -9.28
CA LEU A 363 -13.98 14.06 -10.22
C LEU A 363 -14.72 15.09 -11.08
N GLY A 364 -15.98 14.84 -11.44
CA GLY A 364 -16.81 15.81 -12.16
C GLY A 364 -16.98 17.10 -11.36
N TRP A 365 -17.29 17.01 -10.07
CA TRP A 365 -17.39 18.18 -9.18
C TRP A 365 -16.04 18.84 -8.94
N ALA A 366 -14.98 18.05 -8.73
CA ALA A 366 -13.62 18.56 -8.54
C ALA A 366 -13.14 19.36 -9.78
N TYR A 367 -13.47 18.88 -10.99
CA TYR A 367 -13.15 19.60 -12.22
C TYR A 367 -13.84 20.96 -12.31
N LEU A 368 -15.14 21.02 -11.98
CA LEU A 368 -15.90 22.28 -11.96
C LEU A 368 -15.34 23.26 -10.93
N LEU A 369 -14.87 22.76 -9.79
CA LEU A 369 -14.23 23.59 -8.76
C LEU A 369 -12.86 24.11 -9.23
N GLU A 370 -11.94 23.22 -9.59
CA GLU A 370 -10.53 23.53 -9.81
C GLU A 370 -10.29 24.23 -11.16
N PHE A 371 -10.91 23.74 -12.23
CA PHE A 371 -10.62 24.22 -13.60
C PHE A 371 -11.64 25.23 -14.11
N ARG A 372 -12.88 25.21 -13.58
CA ARG A 372 -13.95 26.13 -14.01
C ARG A 372 -14.26 27.21 -12.97
N GLY A 373 -13.71 27.11 -11.76
CA GLY A 373 -13.88 28.11 -10.70
C GLY A 373 -15.28 28.22 -10.12
N TYR A 374 -16.14 27.19 -10.30
CA TYR A 374 -17.48 27.19 -9.73
C TYR A 374 -17.46 26.85 -8.23
N ASN A 375 -18.26 27.55 -7.44
CA ASN A 375 -18.42 27.27 -6.01
C ASN A 375 -19.31 26.03 -5.78
N VAL A 376 -18.72 24.85 -5.91
CA VAL A 376 -19.41 23.54 -5.77
C VAL A 376 -18.95 22.71 -4.56
N PHE A 377 -18.43 23.38 -3.51
CA PHE A 377 -17.86 22.70 -2.33
C PHE A 377 -18.85 21.74 -1.65
N PHE A 378 -20.13 22.11 -1.54
CA PHE A 378 -21.15 21.27 -0.90
C PHE A 378 -21.47 20.01 -1.72
N GLN A 379 -21.58 20.14 -3.05
CA GLN A 379 -21.80 19.02 -3.97
C GLN A 379 -20.60 18.08 -3.97
N LEU A 380 -19.39 18.64 -3.96
CA LEU A 380 -18.15 17.89 -3.86
C LEU A 380 -18.05 17.12 -2.53
N TRP A 381 -18.46 17.75 -1.42
CA TRP A 381 -18.57 17.09 -0.12
C TRP A 381 -19.59 15.96 -0.11
N THR A 382 -20.76 16.18 -0.71
CA THR A 382 -21.77 15.13 -0.88
C THR A 382 -21.22 13.96 -1.70
N ALA A 383 -20.42 14.25 -2.74
CA ALA A 383 -19.72 13.21 -3.50
C ALA A 383 -18.69 12.44 -2.64
N SER A 384 -17.98 13.09 -1.73
CA SER A 384 -17.09 12.42 -0.76
C SER A 384 -17.86 11.47 0.16
N LEU A 385 -19.06 11.84 0.62
CA LEU A 385 -19.93 10.95 1.41
C LEU A 385 -20.36 9.71 0.61
N ILE A 386 -20.73 9.89 -0.66
CA ILE A 386 -21.10 8.78 -1.56
C ILE A 386 -19.89 7.86 -1.79
N PHE A 387 -18.70 8.43 -2.03
CA PHE A 387 -17.47 7.67 -2.19
C PHE A 387 -17.11 6.87 -0.93
N PHE A 388 -17.26 7.47 0.25
CA PHE A 388 -17.06 6.80 1.54
C PHE A 388 -18.04 5.63 1.72
N ALA A 389 -19.34 5.86 1.51
CA ALA A 389 -20.36 4.83 1.63
C ALA A 389 -20.14 3.68 0.64
N ALA A 390 -19.78 3.99 -0.61
CA ALA A 390 -19.43 2.99 -1.62
C ALA A 390 -18.22 2.16 -1.18
N THR A 391 -17.14 2.80 -0.73
CA THR A 391 -15.89 2.12 -0.33
C THR A 391 -16.10 1.21 0.89
N VAL A 392 -16.78 1.72 1.94
CA VAL A 392 -17.09 0.93 3.15
C VAL A 392 -18.08 -0.20 2.85
N GLY A 393 -19.10 0.07 2.04
CA GLY A 393 -20.08 -0.94 1.61
C GLY A 393 -19.43 -2.08 0.82
N ILE A 394 -18.52 -1.74 -0.10
CA ILE A 394 -17.75 -2.74 -0.86
C ILE A 394 -16.84 -3.56 0.06
N LEU A 395 -16.16 -2.93 1.01
CA LEU A 395 -15.37 -3.65 2.02
C LEU A 395 -16.26 -4.64 2.79
N GLY A 396 -17.45 -4.21 3.21
CA GLY A 396 -18.44 -5.08 3.88
C GLY A 396 -18.86 -6.28 3.02
N VAL A 397 -19.11 -6.07 1.72
CA VAL A 397 -19.41 -7.15 0.77
C VAL A 397 -18.23 -8.12 0.67
N ILE A 398 -17.00 -7.62 0.54
CA ILE A 398 -15.80 -8.45 0.42
C ILE A 398 -15.58 -9.26 1.71
N VAL A 399 -15.73 -8.64 2.88
CA VAL A 399 -15.65 -9.32 4.19
C VAL A 399 -16.67 -10.45 4.29
N HIS A 400 -17.94 -10.19 3.97
CA HIS A 400 -18.98 -11.21 4.01
C HIS A 400 -18.75 -12.36 3.00
N GLN A 401 -18.10 -12.07 1.88
CA GLN A 401 -17.82 -13.06 0.84
C GLN A 401 -16.42 -13.69 0.99
N HIS A 402 -15.64 -13.33 2.01
CA HIS A 402 -14.32 -13.90 2.20
C HIS A 402 -14.41 -15.23 2.98
N SER A 403 -13.66 -16.25 2.52
CA SER A 403 -13.51 -17.47 3.31
C SER A 403 -12.24 -17.32 4.14
N LEU A 404 -12.40 -17.07 5.45
CA LEU A 404 -11.28 -16.98 6.38
C LEU A 404 -10.38 -18.20 6.25
N CYS A 405 -9.12 -17.95 5.91
CA CYS A 405 -8.14 -18.99 5.70
C CYS A 405 -6.85 -18.60 6.45
N PRO A 406 -6.68 -19.05 7.71
CA PRO A 406 -5.51 -18.70 8.49
C PRO A 406 -4.24 -19.10 7.73
N LEU A 407 -3.17 -18.30 7.85
CA LEU A 407 -1.93 -18.58 7.15
C LEU A 407 -1.25 -19.84 7.67
N PHE A 408 -1.25 -20.04 8.99
CA PHE A 408 -0.66 -21.19 9.64
C PHE A 408 -1.70 -21.94 10.47
N GLN A 409 -1.54 -23.25 10.54
CA GLN A 409 -2.26 -24.13 11.44
C GLN A 409 -1.28 -25.20 11.91
N GLN A 410 -1.06 -25.32 13.23
CA GLN A 410 -0.08 -26.25 13.80
C GLN A 410 1.32 -26.06 13.21
N GLY A 411 1.75 -24.80 13.03
CA GLY A 411 3.06 -24.47 12.46
C GLY A 411 3.24 -24.79 10.97
N LYS A 412 2.20 -25.23 10.25
CA LYS A 412 2.26 -25.52 8.81
C LYS A 412 1.48 -24.49 8.01
N LEU A 413 2.08 -24.04 6.90
CA LEU A 413 1.45 -23.08 6.01
C LEU A 413 0.21 -23.73 5.37
N VAL A 414 -0.95 -23.09 5.53
CA VAL A 414 -2.24 -23.57 5.05
C VAL A 414 -2.40 -23.23 3.57
N ARG A 415 -2.70 -24.26 2.77
CA ARG A 415 -3.05 -24.08 1.36
C ARG A 415 -4.48 -23.62 1.21
N ILE A 416 -4.73 -22.72 0.27
CA ILE A 416 -6.09 -22.30 -0.10
C ILE A 416 -6.74 -23.46 -0.85
N ARG A 417 -7.60 -24.21 -0.16
CA ARG A 417 -8.41 -25.27 -0.78
C ARG A 417 -9.68 -24.67 -1.36
N ARG A 418 -9.57 -24.10 -2.56
CA ARG A 418 -10.71 -23.83 -3.43
C ARG A 418 -10.30 -24.05 -4.87
N PHE A 419 -10.79 -25.14 -5.45
CA PHE A 419 -11.53 -25.23 -6.70
C PHE A 419 -11.90 -26.72 -6.83
N PRO A 420 -13.19 -27.05 -6.72
CA PRO A 420 -13.82 -27.60 -7.90
C PRO A 420 -14.90 -26.61 -8.33
N ASN A 421 -14.75 -26.07 -9.54
CA ASN A 421 -15.94 -25.84 -10.34
C ASN A 421 -16.52 -27.23 -10.60
N THR A 422 -17.34 -27.75 -9.69
CA THR A 422 -18.42 -28.62 -10.11
C THR A 422 -19.36 -27.71 -10.91
N LYS A 423 -19.19 -27.73 -12.24
CA LYS A 423 -20.38 -27.87 -13.07
C LYS A 423 -21.08 -29.12 -12.54
N SER A 424 -22.11 -28.94 -11.74
CA SER A 424 -23.11 -29.95 -11.46
C SER A 424 -24.42 -29.19 -11.36
N ASP A 425 -25.15 -29.31 -12.48
CA ASP A 425 -26.54 -28.98 -12.77
C ASP A 425 -26.87 -27.51 -13.08
#